data_AF-A0A937G8L7-F1
#
_entry.id   AF-A0A937G8L7-F1
#
_cell.length_a   1.000
_cell.length_b   1.000
_cell.length_c   1.000
_cell.angle_alpha   90.00
_cell.angle_beta   90.00
_cell.angle_gamma   90.00
#
_symmetry.space_group_name_H-M   'P 1'
#
loop_
_entity.id
_entity.type
_entity.pdbx_description
1 polymer ?
#
loop_
_entity_poly.entity_id
_entity_poly.type
_entity_poly.pdbx_seq_one_letter_code
_entity_poly.pdbx_strand_id
1 'polypeptide(L)'
;SLYTICDDIEKLEIKDYIKDFLKFTFSVINRGQIHEVAAVFTFGREDLIPDMFMPLLEGINSKNNELNKLIYYFKRHIEVDGDMHGPMSMEMLTYLCNNDDRKISEAKSISEKALLSRISLWDGIENEIKTKKKYYEKV
;
A
#
# COMPACT_ATOMS: atom_id res chain seq x y z
N SER A 1 -11.80 -12.89 -14.69
CA SER A 1 -11.43 -13.85 -13.63
C SER A 1 -10.03 -13.49 -13.13
N LEU A 2 -9.50 -14.11 -12.05
CA LEU A 2 -8.10 -13.86 -11.65
C LEU A 2 -7.09 -14.13 -12.79
N TYR A 3 -7.47 -14.96 -13.76
CA TYR A 3 -6.66 -15.27 -14.94
C TYR A 3 -6.58 -14.14 -15.98
N THR A 4 -7.55 -13.21 -16.03
CA THR A 4 -7.54 -12.10 -17.02
C THR A 4 -7.02 -10.79 -16.44
N ILE A 5 -6.90 -10.69 -15.11
CA ILE A 5 -6.67 -9.40 -14.45
C ILE A 5 -5.33 -8.77 -14.82
N CYS A 6 -4.29 -9.58 -15.04
CA CYS A 6 -3.00 -9.07 -15.51
C CYS A 6 -3.08 -8.52 -16.94
N ASP A 7 -3.83 -9.19 -17.81
CA ASP A 7 -4.06 -8.71 -19.18
C ASP A 7 -4.91 -7.45 -19.20
N ASP A 8 -5.88 -7.36 -18.29
CA ASP A 8 -6.75 -6.19 -18.13
C ASP A 8 -5.94 -4.99 -17.61
N ILE A 9 -5.04 -5.19 -16.63
CA ILE A 9 -4.10 -4.17 -16.16
C ILE A 9 -3.18 -3.69 -17.29
N GLU A 10 -2.72 -4.60 -18.15
CA GLU A 10 -1.83 -4.24 -19.26
C GLU A 10 -2.50 -3.30 -20.26
N LYS A 11 -3.79 -3.48 -20.51
CA LYS A 11 -4.58 -2.66 -21.44
C LYS A 11 -4.94 -1.28 -20.87
N LEU A 12 -4.75 -1.03 -19.57
CA LEU A 12 -5.03 0.27 -18.99
C LEU A 12 -4.05 1.33 -19.50
N GLU A 13 -4.57 2.47 -19.91
CA GLU A 13 -3.78 3.66 -20.26
C GLU A 13 -3.35 4.43 -19.01
N ILE A 14 -2.58 3.74 -18.16
CA ILE A 14 -1.99 4.28 -16.93
C ILE A 14 -0.48 4.04 -16.91
N LYS A 15 0.22 4.72 -16.00
CA LYS A 15 1.68 4.64 -15.89
C LYS A 15 2.13 3.24 -15.45
N ASP A 16 3.29 2.80 -15.95
CA ASP A 16 3.83 1.47 -15.68
C ASP A 16 4.05 1.20 -14.20
N TYR A 17 4.54 2.18 -13.44
CA TYR A 17 4.72 2.04 -11.98
C TYR A 17 3.40 1.76 -11.23
N ILE A 18 2.25 2.17 -11.79
CA ILE A 18 0.91 1.83 -11.25
C ILE A 18 0.55 0.40 -11.65
N LYS A 19 0.79 0.03 -12.92
CA LYS A 19 0.57 -1.35 -13.40
C LYS A 19 1.38 -2.35 -12.59
N ASP A 20 2.64 -2.07 -12.31
CA ASP A 20 3.54 -2.94 -11.55
C ASP A 20 3.08 -3.13 -10.11
N PHE A 21 2.61 -2.07 -9.46
CA PHE A 21 2.01 -2.16 -8.13
C PHE A 21 0.75 -3.05 -8.10
N LEU A 22 -0.12 -2.90 -9.10
CA LEU A 22 -1.33 -3.72 -9.24
C LEU A 22 -0.96 -5.18 -9.54
N LYS A 23 -0.04 -5.42 -10.48
CA LYS A 23 0.45 -6.77 -10.83
C LYS A 23 1.10 -7.46 -9.64
N PHE A 24 1.88 -6.74 -8.82
CA PHE A 24 2.42 -7.29 -7.58
C PHE A 24 1.29 -7.78 -6.66
N THR A 25 0.28 -6.93 -6.41
CA THR A 25 -0.87 -7.29 -5.56
C THR A 25 -1.56 -8.56 -6.07
N PHE A 26 -1.88 -8.63 -7.36
CA PHE A 26 -2.55 -9.80 -7.93
C PHE A 26 -1.63 -11.02 -8.03
N SER A 27 -0.32 -10.85 -8.13
CA SER A 27 0.62 -11.96 -8.07
C SER A 27 0.61 -12.65 -6.69
N VAL A 28 0.47 -11.89 -5.61
CA VAL A 28 0.34 -12.44 -4.24
C VAL A 28 -0.97 -13.19 -4.10
N ILE A 29 -2.08 -12.60 -4.56
CA ILE A 29 -3.40 -13.23 -4.54
C ILE A 29 -3.38 -14.55 -5.34
N ASN A 30 -2.77 -14.56 -6.53
CA ASN A 30 -2.72 -15.73 -7.40
C ASN A 30 -1.86 -16.88 -6.85
N ARG A 31 -0.86 -16.60 -6.00
CA ARG A 31 -0.09 -17.66 -5.33
C ARG A 31 -0.94 -18.46 -4.33
N GLY A 32 -2.02 -17.87 -3.82
CA GLY A 32 -2.99 -18.54 -2.95
C GLY A 32 -2.46 -18.93 -1.56
N GLN A 33 -1.25 -18.49 -1.19
CA GLN A 33 -0.68 -18.75 0.13
C GLN A 33 -1.28 -17.79 1.15
N ILE A 34 -2.12 -18.31 2.06
CA ILE A 34 -2.91 -17.48 2.97
C ILE A 34 -2.03 -16.67 3.93
N HIS A 35 -0.89 -17.21 4.37
CA HIS A 35 0.08 -16.49 5.22
C HIS A 35 0.81 -15.38 4.44
N GLU A 36 1.07 -15.56 3.14
CA GLU A 36 1.63 -14.48 2.31
C GLU A 36 0.62 -13.33 2.13
N VAL A 37 -0.65 -13.66 1.82
CA VAL A 37 -1.71 -12.65 1.68
C VAL A 37 -1.92 -11.90 2.99
N ALA A 38 -1.99 -12.62 4.12
CA ALA A 38 -2.09 -12.04 5.45
C ALA A 38 -0.91 -11.12 5.76
N ALA A 39 0.33 -11.54 5.44
CA ALA A 39 1.52 -10.73 5.68
C ALA A 39 1.50 -9.40 4.89
N VAL A 40 1.12 -9.45 3.61
CA VAL A 40 0.98 -8.24 2.77
C VAL A 40 -0.15 -7.33 3.27
N PHE A 41 -1.24 -7.90 3.79
CA PHE A 41 -2.31 -7.13 4.41
C PHE A 41 -1.83 -6.44 5.69
N THR A 42 -1.28 -7.20 6.63
CA THR A 42 -0.79 -6.72 7.93
C THR A 42 0.28 -5.63 7.76
N PHE A 43 1.42 -5.96 7.13
CA PHE A 43 2.56 -5.04 7.06
C PHE A 43 2.49 -4.05 5.89
N GLY A 44 1.77 -4.40 4.83
CA GLY A 44 1.66 -3.54 3.66
C GLY A 44 0.53 -2.52 3.76
N ARG A 45 -0.41 -2.68 4.69
CA ARG A 45 -1.59 -1.81 4.86
C ARG A 45 -1.87 -1.47 6.32
N GLU A 46 -2.28 -2.43 7.14
CA GLU A 46 -2.85 -2.14 8.46
C GLU A 46 -1.84 -1.47 9.41
N ASP A 47 -0.61 -1.98 9.46
CA ASP A 47 0.48 -1.43 10.28
C ASP A 47 1.02 -0.10 9.71
N LEU A 48 1.07 0.02 8.38
CA LEU A 48 1.75 1.12 7.69
C LEU A 48 0.88 2.36 7.44
N ILE A 49 -0.42 2.18 7.22
CA ILE A 49 -1.33 3.27 6.80
C ILE A 49 -1.36 4.42 7.80
N PRO A 50 -1.46 4.19 9.13
CA PRO A 50 -1.46 5.27 10.11
C PRO A 50 -0.25 6.20 9.96
N ASP A 51 0.96 5.63 9.94
CA ASP A 51 2.22 6.36 9.84
C ASP A 51 2.33 7.14 8.51
N MET A 52 1.82 6.57 7.42
CA MET A 52 1.84 7.25 6.12
C MET A 52 0.82 8.40 6.05
N PHE A 53 -0.31 8.32 6.75
CA PHE A 53 -1.38 9.32 6.69
C PHE A 53 -1.16 10.51 7.63
N MET A 54 -0.46 10.34 8.77
CA MET A 54 -0.21 11.45 9.69
C MET A 54 0.48 12.65 9.02
N PRO A 55 1.58 12.50 8.27
CA PRO A 55 2.24 13.64 7.60
C PRO A 55 1.37 14.29 6.53
N LEU A 56 0.51 13.52 5.85
CA LEU A 56 -0.41 14.06 4.85
C LEU A 56 -1.46 14.96 5.50
N LEU A 57 -1.98 14.57 6.66
CA LEU A 57 -2.94 15.38 7.43
C LEU A 57 -2.32 16.70 7.90
N GLU A 58 -1.09 16.68 8.42
CA GLU A 58 -0.36 17.88 8.81
C GLU A 58 -0.17 18.83 7.63
N GLY A 59 0.22 18.27 6.47
CA GLY A 59 0.38 19.03 5.23
C GLY A 59 -0.90 19.73 4.76
N ILE A 60 -2.04 19.03 4.81
CA ILE A 60 -3.34 19.57 4.37
C ILE A 60 -3.84 20.69 5.30
N ASN A 61 -3.82 20.45 6.62
CA ASN A 61 -4.31 21.41 7.61
C ASN A 61 -3.54 22.74 7.59
N SER A 62 -2.28 22.72 7.15
CA SER A 62 -1.45 23.93 7.08
C SER A 62 -1.82 24.89 5.92
N LYS A 63 -2.60 24.46 4.92
CA LYS A 63 -2.75 25.20 3.65
C LYS A 63 -4.17 25.32 3.10
N ASN A 64 -5.14 24.47 3.49
CA ASN A 64 -6.46 24.51 2.85
C ASN A 64 -7.60 23.91 3.69
N ASN A 65 -8.62 24.71 4.02
CA ASN A 65 -9.76 24.30 4.87
C ASN A 65 -10.94 23.66 4.11
N GLU A 66 -10.86 23.48 2.79
CA GLU A 66 -11.98 22.93 1.98
C GLU A 66 -11.99 21.39 1.89
N LEU A 67 -11.00 20.70 2.50
CA LEU A 67 -10.80 19.25 2.38
C LEU A 67 -11.36 18.43 3.56
N ASN A 68 -12.40 18.92 4.24
CA ASN A 68 -12.93 18.31 5.47
C ASN A 68 -13.29 16.82 5.34
N LYS A 69 -13.84 16.39 4.20
CA LYS A 69 -14.15 14.96 3.96
C LYS A 69 -12.89 14.09 3.85
N LEU A 70 -11.83 14.61 3.22
CA LEU A 70 -10.55 13.91 3.07
C LEU A 70 -9.81 13.83 4.41
N ILE A 71 -9.83 14.93 5.17
CA ILE A 71 -9.28 14.98 6.54
C ILE A 71 -9.98 13.94 7.42
N TYR A 72 -11.32 13.89 7.37
CA TYR A 72 -12.09 12.89 8.11
C TYR A 72 -11.72 11.46 7.72
N TYR A 73 -11.58 11.18 6.42
CA TYR A 73 -11.18 9.86 5.92
C TYR A 73 -9.83 9.40 6.50
N PHE A 74 -8.80 10.26 6.47
CA PHE A 74 -7.49 9.91 7.02
C PHE A 74 -7.51 9.75 8.54
N LYS A 75 -8.19 10.65 9.27
CA LYS A 75 -8.34 10.54 10.73
C LYS A 75 -8.99 9.22 11.12
N ARG A 76 -10.04 8.81 10.42
CA ARG A 76 -10.72 7.53 10.68
C ARG A 76 -9.80 6.33 10.45
N HIS A 77 -8.97 6.33 9.40
CA HIS A 77 -8.02 5.24 9.20
C HIS A 77 -6.93 5.22 10.28
N ILE A 78 -6.41 6.38 10.70
CA ILE A 78 -5.42 6.44 11.79
C ILE A 78 -6.02 5.91 13.11
N GLU A 79 -7.22 6.37 13.48
CA GLU A 79 -7.90 5.94 14.71
C GLU A 79 -8.25 4.45 14.72
N VAL A 80 -8.71 3.92 13.58
CA VAL A 80 -9.24 2.55 13.48
C VAL A 80 -8.12 1.55 13.23
N ASP A 81 -7.16 1.89 12.38
CA ASP A 81 -6.09 0.98 11.98
C ASP A 81 -4.96 0.96 13.02
N GLY A 82 -4.65 2.10 13.65
CA GLY A 82 -3.58 2.22 14.64
C GLY A 82 -3.84 1.49 15.96
N ASP A 83 -5.06 1.60 16.51
CA ASP A 83 -5.35 1.08 17.86
C ASP A 83 -5.93 -0.35 17.86
N MET A 84 -6.62 -0.75 16.80
CA MET A 84 -7.38 -2.01 16.77
C MET A 84 -6.94 -2.96 15.66
N HIS A 85 -6.89 -2.52 14.40
CA HIS A 85 -6.61 -3.45 13.30
C HIS A 85 -5.14 -3.86 13.18
N GLY A 86 -4.19 -3.00 13.52
CA GLY A 86 -2.77 -3.36 13.60
C GLY A 86 -2.54 -4.60 14.47
N PRO A 87 -2.86 -4.55 15.78
CA PRO A 87 -2.71 -5.71 16.67
C PRO A 87 -3.48 -6.96 16.21
N MET A 88 -4.74 -6.80 15.77
CA MET A 88 -5.56 -7.93 15.30
C MET A 88 -4.98 -8.60 14.04
N SER A 89 -4.45 -7.80 13.10
CA SER A 89 -3.84 -8.32 11.88
C SER A 89 -2.52 -9.04 12.17
N MET A 90 -1.77 -8.62 13.20
CA MET A 90 -0.59 -9.31 13.70
C MET A 90 -0.92 -10.64 14.39
N GLU A 91 -1.98 -10.68 15.20
CA GLU A 91 -2.48 -11.93 15.80
C GLU A 91 -2.93 -12.92 14.72
N MET A 92 -3.68 -12.45 13.73
CA MET A 92 -4.11 -13.24 12.57
C MET A 92 -2.90 -13.84 11.84
N LEU A 93 -1.89 -13.02 11.52
CA LEU A 93 -0.69 -13.49 10.83
C LEU A 93 0.06 -14.53 11.66
N THR A 94 0.23 -14.27 12.96
CA THR A 94 0.89 -15.19 13.89
C THR A 94 0.19 -16.55 13.91
N TYR A 95 -1.14 -16.55 13.98
CA TYR A 95 -1.96 -17.76 13.92
C TYR A 95 -1.78 -18.51 12.59
N LEU A 96 -1.80 -17.82 11.45
CA LEU A 96 -1.67 -18.44 10.13
C LEU A 96 -0.26 -19.01 9.86
N CYS A 97 0.76 -18.38 10.42
CA CYS A 97 2.14 -18.88 10.41
C CYS A 97 2.31 -20.09 11.34
N ASN A 98 1.61 -20.15 12.47
CA ASN A 98 1.56 -21.30 13.37
C ASN A 98 2.95 -21.85 13.78
N ASN A 99 3.89 -20.94 14.09
CA ASN A 99 5.30 -21.27 14.41
C ASN A 99 6.04 -22.11 13.35
N ASP A 100 5.57 -22.09 12.09
CA ASP A 100 6.24 -22.73 10.97
C ASP A 100 7.30 -21.75 10.40
N ASP A 101 8.58 -22.09 10.59
CA ASP A 101 9.72 -21.27 10.15
C ASP A 101 9.68 -20.92 8.67
N ARG A 102 9.16 -21.83 7.82
CA ARG A 102 9.05 -21.59 6.39
C ARG A 102 7.99 -20.53 6.12
N LYS A 103 6.81 -20.65 6.72
CA LYS A 103 5.73 -19.65 6.56
C LYS A 103 6.15 -18.28 7.09
N ILE A 104 6.85 -18.24 8.21
CA ILE A 104 7.40 -17.00 8.77
C ILE A 104 8.39 -16.37 7.80
N SER A 105 9.29 -17.16 7.20
CA SER A 105 10.26 -16.68 6.22
C SER A 105 9.57 -16.16 4.93
N GLU A 106 8.59 -16.90 4.41
CA GLU A 106 7.80 -16.50 3.24
C GLU A 106 6.99 -15.21 3.50
N ALA A 107 6.33 -15.14 4.66
CA ALA A 107 5.60 -13.95 5.12
C ALA A 107 6.51 -12.72 5.21
N LYS A 108 7.68 -12.86 5.82
CA LYS A 108 8.68 -11.78 5.89
C LYS A 108 9.11 -11.34 4.48
N SER A 109 9.48 -12.29 3.62
CA SER A 109 9.97 -11.97 2.28
C SER A 109 8.92 -11.26 1.42
N ILE A 110 7.65 -11.65 1.52
CA ILE A 110 6.60 -11.01 0.73
C ILE A 110 6.22 -9.64 1.28
N SER A 111 6.28 -9.43 2.60
CA SER A 111 6.08 -8.12 3.22
C SER A 111 7.14 -7.12 2.77
N GLU A 112 8.42 -7.51 2.74
CA GLU A 112 9.50 -6.65 2.23
C GLU A 112 9.23 -6.23 0.77
N LYS A 113 8.80 -7.18 -0.08
CA LYS A 113 8.44 -6.88 -1.48
C LYS A 113 7.23 -5.96 -1.59
N ALA A 114 6.25 -6.09 -0.70
CA ALA A 114 5.08 -5.21 -0.67
C ALA A 114 5.46 -3.77 -0.32
N LEU A 115 6.34 -3.58 0.66
CA LEU A 115 6.86 -2.28 1.03
C LEU A 115 7.67 -1.67 -0.12
N LEU A 116 8.55 -2.43 -0.76
CA LEU A 116 9.31 -1.98 -1.93
C LEU A 116 8.41 -1.59 -3.10
N SER A 117 7.38 -2.39 -3.39
CA SER A 117 6.41 -2.09 -4.44
C SER A 117 5.67 -0.77 -4.15
N ARG A 118 5.32 -0.52 -2.90
CA ARG A 118 4.70 0.74 -2.46
C ARG A 118 5.66 1.93 -2.57
N ILE A 119 6.94 1.76 -2.22
CA ILE A 119 7.97 2.78 -2.42
C ILE A 119 8.08 3.14 -3.91
N SER A 120 8.17 2.13 -4.79
CA SER A 120 8.23 2.36 -6.24
C SER A 120 7.01 3.10 -6.78
N LEU A 121 5.80 2.82 -6.26
CA LEU A 121 4.59 3.56 -6.59
C LEU A 121 4.72 5.05 -6.23
N TRP A 122 5.17 5.34 -5.00
CA TRP A 122 5.33 6.73 -4.53
C TRP A 122 6.46 7.47 -5.24
N ASP A 123 7.58 6.81 -5.52
CA ASP A 123 8.68 7.37 -6.31
C ASP A 123 8.22 7.73 -7.73
N GLY A 124 7.41 6.87 -8.35
CA GLY A 124 6.80 7.16 -9.65
C GLY A 124 5.93 8.41 -9.64
N ILE A 125 5.06 8.54 -8.63
CA ILE A 125 4.19 9.71 -8.45
C ILE A 125 5.03 10.98 -8.20
N GLU A 126 6.03 10.91 -7.32
CA GLU A 126 6.89 12.03 -6.98
C GLU A 126 7.66 12.54 -8.21
N ASN A 127 8.20 11.62 -9.01
CA ASN A 127 8.93 11.95 -10.24
C ASN A 127 8.05 12.63 -11.28
N GLU A 128 6.80 12.18 -11.45
CA GLU A 128 5.83 12.83 -12.34
C GLU A 128 5.52 14.27 -11.89
N ILE A 129 5.31 14.48 -10.60
CA ILE A 129 5.06 15.83 -10.03
C ILE A 129 6.28 16.74 -10.25
N LYS A 130 7.50 16.27 -9.93
CA LYS A 130 8.75 17.02 -10.12
C LYS A 130 8.97 17.38 -11.59
N THR A 131 8.67 16.46 -12.50
CA THR A 131 8.82 16.68 -13.94
C THR A 131 7.84 17.74 -14.45
N LYS A 132 6.57 17.67 -14.03
CA LYS A 132 5.58 18.71 -14.36
C LYS A 132 5.98 20.08 -13.82
N LYS A 133 6.44 20.16 -12.57
CA LYS A 133 6.88 21.43 -11.96
C LYS A 133 8.02 22.06 -12.74
N LYS A 134 9.04 21.29 -13.12
CA LYS A 134 10.16 21.75 -13.96
C LYS A 134 9.70 22.23 -15.34
N TYR A 135 8.63 21.66 -15.90
CA TYR A 135 8.06 22.13 -17.16
C TYR A 135 7.41 23.51 -16.99
N TYR A 136 6.61 23.71 -15.94
CA TYR A 136 6.00 25.01 -15.64
C TYR A 136 7.00 26.10 -15.26
N GLU A 137 8.15 25.76 -14.67
CA GLU A 137 9.21 26.73 -14.36
C GLU A 137 10.08 27.11 -15.58
N LYS A 138 9.97 26.37 -16.70
CA LYS A 138 10.71 26.61 -17.94
C LYS A 138 9.90 27.35 -19.01
N VAL A 139 8.58 27.42 -18.85
CA VAL A 139 7.63 28.18 -19.71
C VAL A 139 7.40 29.54 -19.07
#